data_AF-A0A1B6HXC2-F1
#
_entry.id   AF-A0A1B6HXC2-F1
#
_cell.length_a   1.000
_cell.length_b   1.000
_cell.length_c   1.000
_cell.angle_alpha   90.00
_cell.angle_beta   90.00
_cell.angle_gamma   90.00
#
_symmetry.space_group_name_H-M   'P 1'
#
loop_
_entity.id
_entity.type
_entity.pdbx_description
1 polymer ?
#
loop_
_entity_poly.entity_id
_entity_poly.type
_entity_poly.pdbx_seq_one_letter_code
_entity_poly.pdbx_strand_id
1 'polypeptide(L)'
;VDIVSVDAGLAVNAVSKFQLQPVLMEEYENDHKTHAVAVVKKSSNFQSWADLKGHKACFSHVGKAAGWVIPVYNLVTKSLIDKNNCPYTKAVGEFFSGGVQNSAEP
;
A
#
# COMPACT_ATOMS: atom_id res chain seq x y z
N VAL A 1 -15.89 13.14 17.39
CA VAL A 1 -15.43 13.59 16.05
C VAL A 1 -16.46 13.10 15.08
N ASP A 2 -17.05 14.00 14.29
CA ASP A 2 -18.20 13.68 13.46
C ASP A 2 -17.80 13.41 12.00
N ILE A 3 -16.68 13.98 11.55
CA ILE A 3 -16.14 13.83 10.20
C ILE A 3 -14.62 13.65 10.30
N VAL A 4 -14.07 12.77 9.47
CA VAL A 4 -12.64 12.52 9.33
C VAL A 4 -12.30 12.28 7.85
N SER A 5 -11.19 12.84 7.37
CA SER A 5 -10.63 12.47 6.05
C SER A 5 -9.75 11.24 6.20
N VAL A 6 -9.92 10.26 5.32
CA VAL A 6 -9.22 8.98 5.36
C VAL A 6 -8.74 8.57 3.97
N ASP A 7 -7.57 7.94 3.91
CA ASP A 7 -7.06 7.32 2.68
C ASP A 7 -8.01 6.21 2.20
N ALA A 8 -8.18 6.08 0.88
CA ALA A 8 -9.12 5.13 0.26
C ALA A 8 -8.93 3.66 0.72
N GLY A 9 -7.70 3.23 1.02
CA GLY A 9 -7.45 1.89 1.53
C GLY A 9 -7.96 1.69 2.96
N LEU A 10 -7.89 2.74 3.78
CA LEU A 10 -8.46 2.73 5.13
C LEU A 10 -9.98 2.97 5.12
N ALA A 11 -10.50 3.66 4.12
CA ALA A 11 -11.94 3.88 3.94
C ALA A 11 -12.72 2.55 3.84
N VAL A 12 -12.13 1.52 3.25
CA VAL A 12 -12.73 0.17 3.22
C VAL A 12 -12.95 -0.38 4.64
N ASN A 13 -11.99 -0.16 5.55
CA ASN A 13 -12.14 -0.54 6.95
C ASN A 13 -13.15 0.36 7.68
N ALA A 14 -13.17 1.66 7.37
CA ALA A 14 -14.13 2.61 7.93
C ALA A 14 -15.58 2.17 7.64
N VAL A 15 -15.87 1.79 6.39
CA VAL A 15 -17.19 1.32 5.98
C VAL A 15 -17.50 -0.06 6.57
N SER A 16 -16.60 -1.04 6.41
CA SER A 16 -16.88 -2.44 6.76
C SER A 16 -16.90 -2.72 8.26
N LYS A 17 -16.05 -2.05 9.06
CA LYS A 17 -15.92 -2.32 10.49
C LYS A 17 -16.71 -1.33 11.36
N PHE A 18 -16.84 -0.09 10.91
CA PHE A 18 -17.43 0.99 11.70
C PHE A 18 -18.73 1.53 11.11
N GLN A 19 -19.18 1.01 9.96
CA GLN A 19 -20.42 1.42 9.30
C GLN A 19 -20.45 2.93 8.98
N LEU A 20 -19.28 3.52 8.76
CA LEU A 20 -19.16 4.91 8.33
C LEU A 20 -19.56 5.02 6.86
N GLN A 21 -20.08 6.19 6.48
CA GLN A 21 -20.50 6.47 5.11
C GLN A 21 -19.60 7.57 4.51
N PRO A 22 -19.05 7.38 3.30
CA PRO A 22 -18.37 8.45 2.60
C PRO A 22 -19.37 9.54 2.23
N VAL A 23 -19.10 10.77 2.63
CA VAL A 23 -19.94 11.94 2.35
C VAL A 23 -19.27 12.97 1.44
N LEU A 24 -17.93 12.97 1.40
CA LEU A 24 -17.10 13.87 0.61
C LEU A 24 -15.91 13.08 0.05
N MET A 25 -15.40 13.51 -1.11
CA MET A 25 -14.20 12.96 -1.75
C MET A 25 -13.28 14.11 -2.16
N GLU A 26 -11.98 13.93 -1.97
CA GLU A 26 -10.96 14.88 -2.43
C GLU A 26 -10.78 14.77 -3.95
N GLU A 27 -10.68 15.91 -4.62
CA GLU A 27 -10.44 15.99 -6.06
C GLU A 27 -9.14 16.76 -6.32
N TYR A 28 -8.28 16.19 -7.15
CA TYR A 28 -6.98 16.76 -7.51
C TYR A 28 -6.92 16.93 -9.03
N GLU A 29 -6.47 18.11 -9.51
CA GLU A 29 -6.19 18.39 -10.93
C GLU A 29 -7.36 18.21 -11.93
N ASN A 30 -8.62 18.34 -11.48
CA ASN A 30 -9.85 18.20 -12.30
C ASN A 30 -9.97 16.84 -13.05
N ASP A 31 -9.17 15.85 -12.67
CA ASP A 31 -9.34 14.46 -13.07
C ASP A 31 -9.57 13.72 -11.76
N HIS A 32 -10.72 13.06 -11.59
CA HIS A 32 -11.15 12.41 -10.34
C HIS A 32 -10.29 11.17 -9.98
N LYS A 33 -8.98 11.21 -10.24
CA LYS A 33 -8.05 10.10 -10.21
C LYS A 33 -6.73 10.52 -9.59
N THR A 34 -6.18 9.63 -8.79
CA THR A 34 -4.83 9.76 -8.26
C THR A 34 -4.04 8.52 -8.65
N HIS A 35 -2.79 8.71 -9.07
CA HIS A 35 -1.92 7.62 -9.49
C HIS A 35 -1.07 7.11 -8.33
N ALA A 36 -1.10 5.79 -8.11
CA ALA A 36 -0.13 5.13 -7.26
C ALA A 36 1.12 4.79 -8.09
N VAL A 37 2.28 5.28 -7.65
CA VAL A 37 3.56 5.11 -8.34
C VAL A 37 4.65 4.59 -7.41
N ALA A 38 5.56 3.78 -7.95
CA ALA A 38 6.78 3.37 -7.27
C ALA A 38 7.94 4.25 -7.76
N VAL A 39 8.54 5.02 -6.87
CA VAL A 39 9.64 5.93 -7.20
C VAL A 39 10.97 5.31 -6.81
N VAL A 40 11.94 5.35 -7.72
CA VAL A 40 13.29 4.82 -7.52
C VAL A 40 14.33 5.89 -7.86
N LYS A 41 15.56 5.75 -7.34
CA LYS A 41 16.66 6.65 -7.73
C LYS A 41 17.04 6.40 -9.20
N LYS A 42 17.37 7.47 -9.93
CA LYS A 42 17.80 7.40 -11.34
C LYS A 42 18.99 6.45 -11.57
N SER A 43 19.87 6.30 -10.59
CA SER A 43 21.04 5.41 -10.64
C SER A 43 20.72 3.94 -10.35
N SER A 44 19.47 3.60 -10.07
CA SER A 44 19.04 2.22 -9.80
C SER A 44 18.78 1.51 -11.12
N ASN A 45 19.08 0.21 -11.19
CA ASN A 45 18.87 -0.61 -12.39
C ASN A 45 17.63 -1.50 -12.30
N PHE A 46 16.60 -1.09 -11.56
CA PHE A 46 15.35 -1.85 -11.43
C PHE A 46 14.51 -1.69 -12.70
N GLN A 47 14.18 -2.80 -13.36
CA GLN A 47 13.34 -2.84 -14.56
C GLN A 47 11.99 -3.50 -14.29
N SER A 48 11.89 -4.25 -13.20
CA SER A 48 10.72 -5.03 -12.83
C SER A 48 10.52 -5.07 -11.31
N TRP A 49 9.34 -5.51 -10.89
CA TRP A 49 9.03 -5.76 -9.48
C TRP A 49 9.91 -6.86 -8.87
N ALA A 50 10.38 -7.83 -9.67
CA ALA A 50 11.24 -8.90 -9.19
C ALA A 50 12.62 -8.38 -8.75
N ASP A 51 13.13 -7.36 -9.42
CA ASP A 51 14.44 -6.75 -9.11
C ASP A 51 14.47 -6.05 -7.75
N LEU A 52 13.29 -5.75 -7.20
CA LEU A 52 13.13 -5.11 -5.89
C LEU A 52 13.37 -6.08 -4.72
N LYS A 53 13.40 -7.40 -4.99
CA LYS A 53 13.64 -8.41 -3.96
C LYS A 53 14.99 -8.16 -3.27
N GLY A 54 15.01 -8.24 -1.94
CA GLY A 54 16.21 -8.01 -1.13
C GLY A 54 16.66 -6.55 -1.03
N HIS A 55 15.93 -5.60 -1.63
CA HIS A 55 16.21 -4.17 -1.49
C HIS A 55 15.32 -3.53 -0.41
N LYS A 56 15.69 -2.33 0.05
CA LYS A 56 14.86 -1.55 0.99
C LYS A 56 13.77 -0.82 0.22
N ALA A 57 12.56 -0.79 0.77
CA ALA A 57 11.43 -0.05 0.21
C ALA A 57 10.74 0.75 1.32
N CYS A 58 10.41 2.02 1.03
CA CYS A 58 9.68 2.87 1.95
C CYS A 58 8.18 2.82 1.64
N PHE A 59 7.40 2.32 2.59
CA PHE A 59 5.93 2.32 2.53
C PHE A 59 5.38 3.44 3.39
N SER A 60 4.19 3.96 3.06
CA SER A 60 3.57 5.00 3.89
C SER A 60 3.03 4.43 5.18
N HIS A 61 1.94 3.65 5.15
CA HIS A 61 1.35 2.94 6.29
C HIS A 61 0.62 1.68 5.81
N VAL A 62 0.59 0.64 6.65
CA VAL A 62 -0.15 -0.59 6.37
C VAL A 62 -1.64 -0.26 6.18
N GLY A 63 -2.22 -0.80 5.11
CA GLY A 63 -3.64 -0.61 4.77
C GLY A 63 -3.94 0.63 3.92
N LYS A 64 -3.01 1.57 3.75
CA LYS A 64 -3.20 2.68 2.79
C LYS A 64 -3.18 2.17 1.34
N ALA A 65 -3.93 2.83 0.45
CA ALA A 65 -4.11 2.40 -0.93
C ALA A 65 -2.77 2.41 -1.71
N ALA A 66 -2.24 3.60 -2.01
CA ALA A 66 -1.03 3.75 -2.84
C ALA A 66 0.23 3.23 -2.14
N GLY A 67 0.32 3.41 -0.83
CA GLY A 67 1.52 3.07 -0.06
C GLY A 67 1.53 1.66 0.54
N TRP A 68 0.50 0.83 0.35
CA TRP A 68 0.51 -0.54 0.84
C TRP A 68 -0.33 -1.50 -0.01
N VAL A 69 -1.64 -1.29 -0.10
CA VAL A 69 -2.56 -2.24 -0.76
C VAL A 69 -2.17 -2.47 -2.22
N ILE A 70 -1.89 -1.40 -2.98
CA ILE A 70 -1.54 -1.48 -4.40
C ILE A 70 -0.16 -2.17 -4.60
N PRO A 71 0.92 -1.79 -3.89
CA PRO A 71 2.19 -2.52 -3.96
C PRO A 71 2.07 -4.00 -3.60
N VAL A 72 1.36 -4.35 -2.52
CA VAL A 72 1.16 -5.76 -2.11
C VAL A 72 0.39 -6.53 -3.18
N TYR A 73 -0.68 -5.94 -3.73
CA TYR A 73 -1.43 -6.54 -4.83
C TYR A 73 -0.54 -6.82 -6.05
N ASN A 74 0.35 -5.90 -6.41
CA ASN A 74 1.30 -6.12 -7.51
C ASN A 74 2.27 -7.27 -7.22
N LEU A 75 2.76 -7.42 -6.00
CA LEU A 75 3.64 -8.54 -5.63
C LEU A 75 2.91 -9.89 -5.68
N VAL A 76 1.67 -9.94 -5.18
CA VAL A 76 0.84 -11.17 -5.19
C VAL A 76 0.48 -11.56 -6.63
N THR A 77 -0.03 -10.62 -7.42
CA THR A 77 -0.48 -10.91 -8.80
C THR A 77 0.66 -11.28 -9.74
N LYS A 78 1.89 -10.86 -9.43
CA LYS A 78 3.11 -11.26 -10.14
C LYS A 78 3.76 -12.51 -9.57
N SER A 79 3.11 -13.18 -8.61
CA SER A 79 3.61 -14.39 -7.94
C SER A 79 4.99 -14.19 -7.28
N LEU A 80 5.30 -12.97 -6.85
CA LEU A 80 6.54 -12.63 -6.16
C LEU A 80 6.45 -12.90 -4.65
N ILE A 81 5.23 -12.89 -4.12
CA ILE A 81 4.86 -13.37 -2.79
C ILE A 81 3.63 -14.26 -2.89
N ASP A 82 3.51 -15.25 -1.99
CA ASP A 82 2.37 -16.18 -1.98
C ASP A 82 1.11 -15.49 -1.45
N LYS A 83 -0.01 -15.66 -2.17
CA LYS A 83 -1.35 -15.22 -1.76
C LYS A 83 -1.83 -15.84 -0.43
N ASN A 84 -1.24 -16.96 -0.03
CA ASN A 84 -1.57 -17.66 1.21
C ASN A 84 -0.66 -17.24 2.38
N ASN A 85 0.37 -16.41 2.15
CA ASN A 85 1.31 -15.98 3.19
C ASN A 85 0.73 -14.79 3.98
N CYS A 86 -0.34 -15.07 4.73
CA CYS A 86 -1.00 -14.13 5.63
C CYS A 86 -0.38 -14.19 7.04
N PRO A 87 -0.21 -13.04 7.73
CA PRO A 87 -0.46 -11.68 7.26
C PRO A 87 0.58 -11.22 6.23
N TYR A 88 0.15 -10.51 5.18
CA TYR A 88 1.03 -10.04 4.10
C TYR A 88 2.19 -9.15 4.59
N THR A 89 2.09 -8.54 5.77
CA THR A 89 3.20 -7.80 6.40
C THR A 89 4.46 -8.67 6.52
N LYS A 90 4.30 -9.94 6.87
CA LYS A 90 5.40 -10.91 6.95
C LYS A 90 5.98 -11.20 5.56
N ALA A 91 5.12 -11.54 4.60
CA ALA A 91 5.55 -11.85 3.23
C ALA A 91 6.30 -10.70 2.56
N VAL A 92 5.82 -9.47 2.76
CA VAL A 92 6.47 -8.25 2.25
C VAL A 92 7.80 -8.01 2.98
N GLY A 93 7.84 -8.24 4.30
CA GLY A 93 9.07 -8.17 5.09
C GLY A 93 10.12 -9.23 4.73
N GLU A 94 9.71 -10.38 4.21
CA GLU A 94 10.61 -11.41 3.66
C GLU A 94 11.07 -11.07 2.23
N PHE A 95 10.25 -10.37 1.46
CA PHE A 95 10.58 -9.96 0.10
C PHE A 95 11.58 -8.79 0.05
N PHE A 96 11.39 -7.76 0.89
CA PHE A 96 12.28 -6.59 0.99
C PHE A 96 13.28 -6.75 2.13
N SER A 97 14.49 -6.19 2.03
CA SER A 97 15.47 -6.22 3.13
C SER A 97 15.17 -5.23 4.26
N GLY A 98 14.14 -4.40 4.13
CA GLY A 98 13.66 -3.50 5.18
C GLY A 98 12.77 -2.37 4.66
N GLY A 99 12.21 -1.61 5.61
CA GLY A 99 11.38 -0.43 5.35
C GLY A 99 9.86 -0.67 5.38
N VAL A 100 9.44 -1.90 5.65
CA VAL A 100 8.08 -2.21 6.11
C VAL A 100 7.95 -1.73 7.56
N GLN A 101 7.19 -0.67 7.81
CA GLN A 101 6.81 -0.32 9.17
C GLN A 101 5.72 -1.29 9.65
N ASN A 102 6.04 -2.09 10.67
CA ASN A 102 5.05 -2.91 11.36
C ASN A 102 4.09 -1.98 12.12
N SER A 103 3.01 -1.54 11.47
CA SER A 103 1.87 -0.88 12.15
C SER A 103 0.92 -1.96 12.70
N ALA A 104 1.48 -2.90 13.44
CA ALA A 104 0.75 -3.84 14.27
C ALA A 104 1.03 -3.50 15.73
N GLU A 105 0.69 -2.29 16.13
CA GLU A 105 0.33 -1.96 17.52
C GLU A 105 -0.55 -0.70 17.52
N PRO A 106 -1.48 -0.59 18.49
CA PRO A 106 -2.64 0.31 18.45
C PRO A 106 -2.30 1.80 18.34
#